data_AF-A0A957V6A0-F1
#
_entry.id   AF-A0A957V6A0-F1
#
_cell.length_a   1.000
_cell.length_b   1.000
_cell.length_c   1.000
_cell.angle_alpha   90.00
_cell.angle_beta   90.00
_cell.angle_gamma   90.00
#
_symmetry.space_group_name_H-M   'P 1'
#
loop_
_entity.id
_entity.type
_entity.pdbx_description
1 polymer ?
#
loop_
_entity_poly.entity_id
_entity_poly.type
_entity_poly.pdbx_seq_one_letter_code
_entity_poly.pdbx_strand_id
1 'polypeptide(L)'
;EPRADLVTALLEAEDAGDRLSEQELFSMVVLLIVAGHETTVGLIGNAALTLMQHPEQMQALRNDPALTPLAVEEILRYEGPVERTITRYVARETVLAGRTLRQGDLVIAVVGSANRDGEQFAAADRFDMARNPQRHLGFGHGVHYC
;
A
#
# COMPACT_ATOMS: atom_id res chain seq x y z
N GLU A 1 -19.49 -24.72 7.76
CA GLU A 1 -20.68 -23.89 8.07
C GLU A 1 -20.32 -22.43 7.85
N PRO A 2 -21.27 -21.60 7.38
CA PRO A 2 -21.09 -20.16 7.25
C PRO A 2 -20.64 -19.54 8.57
N ARG A 3 -19.74 -18.55 8.52
CA ARG A 3 -19.26 -17.83 9.71
C ARG A 3 -19.48 -16.33 9.49
N ALA A 4 -19.34 -15.53 10.55
CA ALA A 4 -19.36 -14.08 10.43
C ALA A 4 -18.03 -13.58 9.83
N ASP A 5 -17.81 -13.84 8.53
CA ASP A 5 -16.63 -13.43 7.78
C ASP A 5 -16.99 -12.76 6.44
N LEU A 6 -16.00 -12.10 5.85
CA LEU A 6 -16.18 -11.33 4.62
C LEU A 6 -16.60 -12.22 3.44
N VAL A 7 -16.15 -13.47 3.39
CA VAL A 7 -16.52 -14.41 2.31
C VAL A 7 -18.00 -14.77 2.40
N THR A 8 -18.51 -15.02 3.62
CA THR A 8 -19.92 -15.26 3.87
C THR A 8 -20.77 -14.05 3.48
N ALA A 9 -20.32 -12.83 3.83
CA ALA A 9 -21.03 -11.60 3.44
C ALA A 9 -21.05 -11.37 1.91
N LEU A 10 -19.99 -11.75 1.19
CA LEU A 10 -19.94 -11.67 -0.27
C LEU A 10 -20.85 -12.72 -0.93
N LEU A 11 -20.93 -13.93 -0.37
CA LEU A 11 -21.84 -14.98 -0.83
C LEU A 11 -23.31 -14.56 -0.64
N GLU A 12 -23.65 -14.03 0.53
CA GLU A 12 -25.01 -13.52 0.80
C GLU A 12 -25.41 -12.37 -0.16
N ALA A 13 -24.44 -11.57 -0.61
CA ALA A 13 -24.68 -10.51 -1.59
C ALA A 13 -24.89 -11.05 -3.02
N GLU A 14 -24.22 -12.15 -3.38
CA GLU A 14 -24.42 -12.87 -4.66
C GLU A 14 -25.79 -13.57 -4.68
N ASP A 15 -26.14 -14.29 -3.60
CA ASP A 15 -27.45 -14.95 -3.42
C ASP A 15 -28.63 -13.98 -3.51
N ALA A 16 -28.43 -12.70 -3.17
CA ALA A 16 -29.44 -11.65 -3.31
C ALA A 16 -29.71 -11.23 -4.77
N GLY A 17 -28.96 -11.77 -5.75
CA GLY A 17 -29.25 -11.72 -7.19
C GLY A 17 -29.01 -10.39 -7.92
N ASP A 18 -28.90 -9.28 -7.19
CA ASP A 18 -28.84 -7.92 -7.76
C ASP A 18 -27.54 -7.15 -7.41
N ARG A 19 -26.52 -7.81 -6.82
CA ARG A 19 -25.30 -7.13 -6.33
C ARG A 19 -23.98 -7.66 -6.85
N LEU A 20 -23.84 -8.98 -7.00
CA LEU A 20 -22.65 -9.63 -7.54
C LEU A 20 -23.09 -10.81 -8.40
N SER A 21 -22.44 -11.02 -9.52
CA SER A 21 -22.43 -12.30 -10.22
C SER A 21 -21.41 -13.26 -9.60
N GLU A 22 -21.57 -14.56 -9.84
CA GLU A 22 -20.59 -15.60 -9.44
C GLU A 22 -19.16 -15.24 -9.88
N GLN A 23 -18.99 -14.70 -11.10
CA GLN A 23 -17.69 -14.29 -11.62
C GLN A 23 -17.10 -13.08 -10.86
N GLU A 24 -17.93 -12.11 -10.49
CA GLU A 24 -17.51 -10.95 -9.70
C GLU A 24 -17.16 -11.35 -8.26
N LEU A 25 -17.95 -12.25 -7.65
CA LEU A 25 -17.66 -12.87 -6.36
C LEU A 25 -16.29 -13.55 -6.38
N PHE A 26 -16.07 -14.45 -7.35
CA PHE A 26 -14.80 -15.15 -7.48
C PHE A 26 -13.63 -14.18 -7.66
N SER A 27 -13.79 -13.17 -8.50
CA SER A 27 -12.77 -12.14 -8.73
C SER A 27 -12.45 -11.35 -7.46
N MET A 28 -13.47 -11.02 -6.66
CA MET A 28 -13.30 -10.32 -5.38
C MET A 28 -12.53 -11.17 -4.36
N VAL A 29 -12.87 -12.46 -4.25
CA VAL A 29 -12.17 -13.39 -3.34
C VAL A 29 -10.70 -13.53 -3.74
N VAL A 30 -10.42 -13.70 -5.04
CA VAL A 30 -9.03 -13.76 -5.53
C VAL A 30 -8.28 -12.46 -5.24
N LEU A 31 -8.90 -11.30 -5.47
CA LEU A 31 -8.31 -10.00 -5.16
C LEU A 31 -7.96 -9.88 -3.68
N LEU A 32 -8.88 -10.25 -2.77
CA LEU A 32 -8.66 -10.19 -1.33
C LEU A 32 -7.50 -11.08 -0.88
N ILE A 33 -7.41 -12.29 -1.42
CA ILE A 33 -6.32 -13.22 -1.09
C ILE A 33 -4.99 -12.66 -1.59
N VAL A 34 -4.89 -12.28 -2.87
CA VAL A 34 -3.61 -11.84 -3.45
C VAL A 34 -3.17 -10.50 -2.86
N ALA A 35 -4.06 -9.50 -2.87
CA ALA A 35 -3.72 -8.15 -2.42
C ALA A 35 -3.46 -8.10 -0.91
N GLY A 36 -4.19 -8.87 -0.10
CA GLY A 36 -4.03 -8.88 1.36
C GLY A 36 -2.88 -9.77 1.84
N HIS A 37 -2.56 -10.85 1.13
CA HIS A 37 -1.54 -11.81 1.59
C HIS A 37 -0.12 -11.37 1.23
N GLU A 38 0.16 -11.13 -0.06
CA GLU A 38 1.53 -10.90 -0.52
C GLU A 38 2.12 -9.61 0.07
N THR A 39 1.31 -8.54 0.13
CA THR A 39 1.74 -7.25 0.67
C THR A 39 1.97 -7.32 2.18
N THR A 40 1.08 -7.97 2.94
CA THR A 40 1.22 -8.12 4.39
C THR A 40 2.44 -8.94 4.76
N VAL A 41 2.66 -10.08 4.09
CA VAL A 41 3.86 -10.91 4.29
C VAL A 41 5.12 -10.12 3.94
N GLY A 42 5.09 -9.38 2.83
CA GLY A 42 6.18 -8.50 2.41
C GLY A 42 6.51 -7.43 3.45
N LEU A 43 5.51 -6.73 3.98
CA LEU A 43 5.71 -5.70 4.99
C LEU A 43 6.27 -6.28 6.29
N ILE A 44 5.79 -7.44 6.75
CA ILE A 44 6.32 -8.10 7.95
C ILE A 44 7.80 -8.49 7.74
N GLY A 45 8.13 -9.05 6.58
CA GLY A 45 9.50 -9.40 6.21
C GLY A 45 10.42 -8.17 6.18
N ASN A 46 9.97 -7.11 5.52
CA ASN A 46 10.71 -5.84 5.42
C ASN A 46 10.89 -5.21 6.80
N ALA A 47 9.83 -5.14 7.62
CA ALA A 47 9.90 -4.63 8.98
C ALA A 47 10.95 -5.37 9.83
N ALA A 48 10.95 -6.71 9.78
CA ALA A 48 11.93 -7.51 10.50
C ALA A 48 13.35 -7.21 10.03
N LEU A 49 13.59 -7.17 8.71
CA LEU A 49 14.90 -6.86 8.14
C LEU A 49 15.36 -5.44 8.49
N THR A 50 14.52 -4.43 8.30
CA THR A 50 14.82 -3.03 8.59
C THR A 50 15.19 -2.84 10.06
N LEU A 51 14.43 -3.42 10.99
CA LEU A 51 14.73 -3.33 12.42
C LEU A 51 16.03 -4.06 12.78
N MET A 52 16.31 -5.23 12.19
CA MET A 52 17.59 -5.94 12.39
C MET A 52 18.80 -5.14 11.88
N GLN A 53 18.62 -4.32 10.84
CA GLN A 53 19.66 -3.41 10.32
C GLN A 53 19.82 -2.14 11.17
N HIS A 54 18.85 -1.82 12.04
CA HIS A 54 18.84 -0.64 12.92
C HIS A 54 18.64 -1.04 14.39
N PRO A 55 19.62 -1.75 14.99
CA PRO A 55 19.47 -2.38 16.30
C PRO A 55 19.15 -1.37 17.41
N GLU A 56 19.64 -0.13 17.33
CA GLU A 56 19.31 0.92 18.28
C GLU A 56 17.82 1.29 18.26
N GLN A 57 17.23 1.40 17.06
CA GLN A 57 15.82 1.71 16.92
C GLN A 57 14.95 0.49 17.30
N MET A 58 15.38 -0.72 16.96
CA MET A 58 14.75 -1.96 17.41
C MET A 58 14.74 -2.09 18.94
N GLN A 59 15.80 -1.66 19.62
CA GLN A 59 15.83 -1.63 21.08
C GLN A 59 14.91 -0.54 21.64
N ALA A 60 14.85 0.63 21.02
CA ALA A 60 13.90 1.69 21.41
C ALA A 60 12.44 1.20 21.33
N LEU A 61 12.06 0.54 20.23
CA LEU A 61 10.71 -0.02 20.06
C LEU A 61 10.38 -1.11 21.09
N ARG A 62 11.36 -1.92 21.51
CA ARG A 62 11.17 -2.91 22.58
C ARG A 62 10.95 -2.26 23.94
N ASN A 63 11.65 -1.17 24.20
CA ASN A 63 11.52 -0.43 25.46
C ASN A 63 10.21 0.37 25.51
N ASP A 64 9.73 0.85 24.36
CA ASP A 64 8.49 1.59 24.23
C ASP A 64 7.64 1.10 23.03
N PRO A 65 6.75 0.11 23.27
CA PRO A 65 5.85 -0.39 22.23
C PRO A 65 4.85 0.65 21.72
N ALA A 66 4.67 1.80 22.40
CA ALA A 66 3.80 2.87 21.92
C ALA A 66 4.32 3.52 20.62
N LEU A 67 5.59 3.30 20.27
CA LEU A 67 6.18 3.73 19.01
C LEU A 67 5.72 2.89 17.80
N THR A 68 5.08 1.74 18.02
CA THR A 68 4.70 0.80 16.95
C THR A 68 3.90 1.46 15.81
N PRO A 69 2.86 2.29 16.06
CA PRO A 69 2.11 2.92 14.97
C PRO A 69 2.99 3.77 14.05
N LEU A 70 3.87 4.61 14.62
CA LEU A 70 4.79 5.44 13.82
C LEU A 70 5.83 4.59 13.10
N ALA A 71 6.35 3.55 13.75
CA ALA A 71 7.28 2.64 13.12
C ALA A 71 6.67 1.95 11.90
N VAL A 72 5.41 1.52 11.95
CA VAL A 72 4.69 0.92 10.82
C VAL A 72 4.58 1.90 9.65
N GLU A 73 4.16 3.13 9.92
CA GLU A 73 4.05 4.18 8.89
C GLU A 73 5.41 4.49 8.26
N GLU A 74 6.49 4.56 9.06
CA GLU A 74 7.83 4.81 8.52
C GLU A 74 8.36 3.60 7.73
N ILE A 75 8.08 2.36 8.15
CA ILE A 75 8.46 1.18 7.38
C ILE A 75 7.71 1.15 6.05
N LEU A 76 6.41 1.48 6.03
CA LEU A 76 5.63 1.58 4.79
C LEU A 76 6.18 2.64 3.82
N ARG A 77 6.73 3.74 4.35
CA ARG A 77 7.43 4.74 3.53
C ARG A 77 8.79 4.20 3.07
N TYR A 78 9.59 3.71 3.99
CA TYR A 78 11.01 3.40 3.77
C TYR A 78 11.20 2.11 2.95
N GLU A 79 10.53 1.02 3.31
CA GLU A 79 10.63 -0.33 2.71
C GLU A 79 9.22 -0.94 2.57
N GLY A 80 8.29 -0.20 1.96
CA GLY A 80 6.93 -0.68 1.71
C GLY A 80 6.90 -1.84 0.69
N PRO A 81 5.95 -2.79 0.79
CA PRO A 81 5.89 -3.93 -0.12
C PRO A 81 5.41 -3.57 -1.55
N VAL A 82 4.83 -2.39 -1.74
CA VAL A 82 4.26 -1.93 -3.02
C VAL A 82 5.09 -0.77 -3.58
N GLU A 83 5.91 -1.08 -4.59
CA GLU A 83 6.84 -0.13 -5.19
C GLU A 83 6.23 0.73 -6.31
N ARG A 84 5.06 0.34 -6.83
CA ARG A 84 4.43 0.96 -8.00
C ARG A 84 2.91 0.86 -7.90
N THR A 85 2.20 1.84 -8.43
CA THR A 85 0.74 1.72 -8.58
C THR A 85 0.39 0.72 -9.69
N ILE A 86 -0.84 0.20 -9.64
CA ILE A 86 -1.45 -0.39 -10.84
C ILE A 86 -1.50 0.64 -11.98
N THR A 87 -1.47 0.12 -13.20
CA THR A 87 -1.47 0.91 -14.43
C THR A 87 -2.64 1.88 -14.50
N ARG A 88 -2.39 3.10 -14.99
CA ARG A 88 -3.40 4.08 -15.40
C ARG A 88 -3.26 4.37 -16.88
N TYR A 89 -4.38 4.70 -17.51
CA TYR A 89 -4.43 5.11 -18.91
C TYR A 89 -4.92 6.54 -19.02
N VAL A 90 -4.27 7.31 -19.88
CA VAL A 90 -4.65 8.70 -20.14
C VAL A 90 -5.96 8.72 -20.90
N ALA A 91 -7.02 9.22 -20.27
CA ALA A 91 -8.36 9.25 -20.86
C ALA A 91 -8.53 10.31 -21.95
N ARG A 92 -7.78 11.41 -21.85
CA ARG A 92 -7.76 12.53 -22.81
C ARG A 92 -6.38 13.17 -22.78
N GLU A 93 -5.96 13.74 -23.91
CA GLU A 93 -4.67 14.44 -23.99
C GLU A 93 -4.53 15.47 -22.86
N THR A 94 -3.38 15.46 -22.20
CA THR A 94 -3.08 16.33 -21.06
C THR A 94 -1.58 16.58 -20.94
N VAL A 95 -1.19 17.48 -20.04
CA VAL A 95 0.22 17.77 -19.72
C VAL A 95 0.50 17.38 -18.27
N LEU A 96 1.53 16.57 -18.05
CA LEU A 96 2.03 16.19 -16.72
C LEU A 96 3.54 16.44 -16.65
N ALA A 97 3.98 17.19 -15.64
CA ALA A 97 5.40 17.57 -15.47
C ALA A 97 6.04 18.13 -16.76
N GLY A 98 5.31 18.96 -17.50
CA GLY A 98 5.76 19.55 -18.76
C GLY A 98 5.78 18.60 -19.96
N ARG A 99 5.28 17.36 -19.83
CA ARG A 99 5.20 16.38 -20.91
C ARG A 99 3.75 16.21 -21.38
N THR A 100 3.54 16.33 -22.69
CA THR A 100 2.25 15.98 -23.32
C THR A 100 2.07 14.47 -23.29
N LEU A 101 0.96 14.02 -22.70
CA LEU A 101 0.52 12.64 -22.70
C LEU A 101 -0.71 12.52 -23.60
N ARG A 102 -0.71 11.55 -24.50
CA ARG A 102 -1.79 11.29 -25.46
C ARG A 102 -2.81 10.33 -24.88
N GLN A 103 -4.03 10.36 -25.41
CA GLN A 103 -5.04 9.38 -25.06
C GLN A 103 -4.53 7.96 -25.29
N GLY A 104 -4.72 7.08 -24.30
CA GLY A 104 -4.24 5.70 -24.32
C GLY A 104 -2.81 5.51 -23.82
N ASP A 105 -2.05 6.58 -23.59
CA ASP A 105 -0.72 6.46 -22.97
C ASP A 105 -0.83 5.82 -21.59
N LEU A 106 0.15 4.98 -21.30
CA LEU A 106 0.28 4.25 -20.05
C LEU A 106 1.04 5.10 -19.01
N VAL A 107 0.50 5.22 -17.81
CA VAL A 107 1.12 5.92 -16.68
C VAL A 107 1.17 4.99 -15.47
N ILE A 108 2.35 4.91 -14.85
CA ILE A 108 2.57 4.22 -13.58
C ILE A 108 3.27 5.20 -12.64
N ALA A 109 2.76 5.36 -11.43
CA ALA A 109 3.47 6.07 -10.38
C ALA A 109 4.39 5.10 -9.64
N VAL A 110 5.66 5.48 -9.49
CA VAL A 110 6.66 4.69 -8.73
C VAL A 110 6.58 5.13 -7.28
N VAL A 111 5.88 4.34 -6.47
CA VAL A 111 5.59 4.63 -5.06
C VAL A 111 6.88 4.70 -4.24
N GLY A 112 7.83 3.79 -4.45
CA GLY A 112 9.12 3.84 -3.76
C GLY A 112 9.86 5.14 -4.03
N SER A 113 9.88 5.61 -5.29
CA SER A 113 10.49 6.88 -5.65
C SER A 113 9.80 8.06 -4.96
N ALA A 114 8.47 8.08 -4.92
CA ALA A 114 7.72 9.15 -4.26
C ALA A 114 7.93 9.14 -2.73
N ASN A 115 8.04 7.97 -2.12
CA ASN A 115 8.33 7.83 -0.69
C ASN A 115 9.78 8.19 -0.32
N ARG A 116 10.67 8.32 -1.31
CA ARG A 116 12.05 8.80 -1.18
C ARG A 116 12.22 10.24 -1.70
N ASP A 117 11.14 10.94 -2.01
CA ASP A 117 11.22 12.33 -2.48
C ASP A 117 11.79 13.25 -1.39
N GLY A 118 12.96 13.85 -1.67
CA GLY A 118 13.67 14.73 -0.75
C GLY A 118 12.98 16.09 -0.52
N GLU A 119 12.09 16.52 -1.41
CA GLU A 119 11.27 17.72 -1.21
C GLU A 119 10.16 17.47 -0.19
N GLN A 120 9.68 16.23 -0.07
CA GLN A 120 8.64 15.84 0.89
C GLN A 120 9.23 15.29 2.20
N PHE A 121 10.33 14.53 2.14
CA PHE A 121 10.92 13.86 3.28
C PHE A 121 12.40 14.26 3.45
N ALA A 122 12.69 15.08 4.46
CA ALA A 122 14.08 15.40 4.80
C ALA A 122 14.87 14.13 5.15
N ALA A 123 16.07 13.97 4.57
CA ALA A 123 16.87 12.74 4.66
C ALA A 123 16.04 11.48 4.31
N ALA A 124 15.39 11.48 3.14
CA ALA A 124 14.41 10.47 2.74
C ALA A 124 14.96 9.03 2.73
N ASP A 125 16.26 8.86 2.47
CA ASP A 125 16.95 7.56 2.48
C ASP A 125 17.38 7.10 3.88
N ARG A 126 17.04 7.84 4.94
CA ARG A 126 17.28 7.42 6.33
C ARG A 126 15.99 6.92 6.95
N PHE A 127 16.07 5.71 7.52
CA PHE A 127 15.04 5.18 8.40
C PHE A 127 15.05 5.90 9.75
N ASP A 128 13.90 6.44 10.15
CA ASP A 128 13.70 7.06 11.45
C ASP A 128 12.29 6.72 11.95
N MET A 129 12.16 5.73 12.83
CA MET A 129 10.86 5.26 13.34
C MET A 129 10.08 6.32 14.11
N ALA A 130 10.74 7.38 14.57
CA ALA A 130 10.10 8.51 15.24
C ALA A 130 9.63 9.59 14.25
N ARG A 131 9.95 9.45 12.95
CA ARG A 131 9.38 10.30 11.90
C ARG A 131 7.86 10.15 11.92
N ASN A 132 7.17 11.26 11.70
CA ASN A 132 5.77 11.23 11.29
C ASN A 132 5.71 11.38 9.76
N PRO A 133 5.75 10.29 8.97
CA PRO A 133 5.85 10.32 7.52
C PRO A 133 4.50 10.67 6.87
N GLN A 134 3.93 11.81 7.22
CA GLN A 134 2.66 12.26 6.67
C GLN A 134 2.71 12.23 5.13
N ARG A 135 1.66 11.69 4.53
CA ARG A 135 1.47 11.62 3.06
C ARG A 135 2.45 10.68 2.34
N HIS A 136 3.05 9.71 3.02
CA HIS A 136 3.63 8.57 2.30
C HIS A 136 2.54 7.83 1.49
N LEU A 137 2.93 7.16 0.42
CA LEU A 137 2.03 6.52 -0.55
C LEU A 137 2.01 4.99 -0.41
N GLY A 138 2.42 4.44 0.74
CA GLY A 138 2.47 2.99 0.98
C GLY A 138 1.11 2.29 0.81
N PHE A 139 0.01 3.01 1.12
CA PHE A 139 -1.38 2.57 0.91
C PHE A 139 -2.02 3.17 -0.35
N GLY A 140 -1.24 3.81 -1.22
CA GLY A 140 -1.75 4.56 -2.36
C GLY A 140 -2.44 5.87 -1.96
N HIS A 141 -3.30 6.37 -2.85
CA HIS A 141 -4.03 7.62 -2.65
C HIS A 141 -5.28 7.70 -3.54
N GLY A 142 -6.25 8.53 -3.15
CA GLY A 142 -7.47 8.80 -3.92
C GLY A 142 -8.50 7.69 -3.80
N VAL A 143 -9.32 7.50 -4.84
CA VAL A 143 -10.44 6.54 -4.85
C VAL A 143 -10.02 5.07 -4.77
N HIS A 144 -8.72 4.79 -4.93
CA HIS A 144 -8.13 3.46 -4.79
C HIS A 144 -7.13 3.40 -3.63
N TYR A 145 -7.33 4.24 -2.61
CA TYR A 145 -6.64 4.08 -1.32
C TYR A 145 -7.01 2.73 -0.72
N CYS A 146 -6.00 2.04 -0.16
CA CYS A 146 -6.15 0.72 0.43
C CYS A 146 -7.10 0.69 1.63
#